data_AF-A0A9Q0WVQ1-F1
#
_entry.id   AF-A0A9Q0WVQ1-F1
#
_cell.length_a   1.000
_cell.length_b   1.000
_cell.length_c   1.000
_cell.angle_alpha   90.00
_cell.angle_beta   90.00
_cell.angle_gamma   90.00
#
_symmetry.space_group_name_H-M   'P 1'
#
loop_
_entity.id
_entity.type
_entity.pdbx_description
1 polymer ?
#
loop_
_entity_poly.entity_id
_entity_poly.type
_entity_poly.pdbx_seq_one_letter_code
_entity_poly.pdbx_strand_id
1 'polypeptide(L)'
;MPILSGGEFVVLTQEKHPPGSYEKARLRFAHAETVVPFTCLLGLFLEGSEFQKIQREEPLELPPKPPQSRNWRGSTVAPFAGNNMLILHSCPENSKSKYFVQVLHNEQPVPMTGCNGSDFCPFEEFKEKIVAPHLKHDYDSVCTAKLEEPEQKPVSNKLSQLFRCLLSLQNDDTQSTGDEL
;
A
#
# COMPACT_ATOMS: atom_id res chain seq x y z
N MET A 1 -1.33 21.62 -13.22
CA MET A 1 -1.20 20.15 -13.13
C MET A 1 -1.76 19.72 -11.78
N PRO A 2 -3.03 19.31 -11.69
CA PRO A 2 -3.57 18.78 -10.47
C PRO A 2 -3.27 17.29 -10.37
N ILE A 3 -2.67 16.90 -9.26
CA ILE A 3 -2.45 15.51 -8.84
C ILE A 3 -3.78 15.07 -8.22
N LEU A 4 -4.47 14.12 -8.86
CA LEU A 4 -5.66 13.49 -8.28
C LEU A 4 -5.23 12.26 -7.50
N SER A 5 -4.99 12.46 -6.21
CA SER A 5 -5.08 11.45 -5.16
C SER A 5 -6.53 10.99 -5.02
N GLY A 6 -6.78 9.68 -4.96
CA GLY A 6 -8.11 9.16 -4.69
C GLY A 6 -8.31 7.73 -5.17
N GLY A 7 -7.99 6.76 -4.31
CA GLY A 7 -8.50 5.41 -4.43
C GLY A 7 -9.97 5.40 -4.05
N GLU A 8 -10.85 5.67 -5.01
CA GLU A 8 -12.28 5.34 -4.89
C GLU A 8 -12.53 3.98 -5.54
N PHE A 9 -12.81 2.97 -4.71
CA PHE A 9 -13.51 1.78 -5.17
C PHE A 9 -14.97 2.17 -5.36
N VAL A 10 -15.32 2.53 -6.58
CA VAL A 10 -16.64 3.06 -6.92
C VAL A 10 -17.67 1.94 -6.81
N VAL A 11 -18.40 1.91 -5.69
CA VAL A 11 -19.83 1.54 -5.70
C VAL A 11 -20.42 2.32 -6.85
N LEU A 12 -21.01 1.65 -7.86
CA LEU A 12 -21.54 2.26 -9.08
C LEU A 12 -22.42 3.47 -8.71
N THR A 13 -21.82 4.65 -8.56
CA THR A 13 -22.51 5.91 -8.52
C THR A 13 -23.05 5.99 -9.92
N GLN A 14 -24.38 5.89 -10.00
CA GLN A 14 -25.15 5.99 -11.21
C GLN A 14 -24.91 7.40 -11.76
N GLU A 15 -23.79 7.58 -12.48
CA GLU A 15 -23.56 8.78 -13.26
C GLU A 15 -24.77 8.91 -14.19
N LYS A 16 -25.32 10.14 -14.26
CA LYS A 16 -26.57 10.48 -14.93
C LYS A 16 -26.46 10.25 -16.44
N HIS A 17 -26.40 9.00 -16.86
CA HIS A 17 -26.39 8.59 -18.23
C HIS A 17 -27.83 8.47 -18.75
N PRO A 18 -28.11 8.85 -20.01
CA PRO A 18 -29.42 8.63 -20.60
C PRO A 18 -29.81 7.15 -20.53
N PRO A 19 -31.10 6.82 -20.36
CA PRO A 19 -31.56 5.45 -20.26
C PRO A 19 -31.08 4.64 -21.47
N GLY A 20 -30.25 3.62 -21.22
CA GLY A 20 -29.67 2.75 -22.24
C GLY A 20 -28.16 2.90 -22.49
N SER A 21 -27.50 3.95 -21.99
CA SER A 21 -26.03 4.04 -22.02
C SER A 21 -25.44 3.76 -20.64
N TYR A 22 -24.52 2.80 -20.54
CA TYR A 22 -23.79 2.46 -19.33
C TYR A 22 -22.29 2.45 -19.64
N GLU A 23 -21.46 2.86 -18.67
CA GLU A 23 -20.00 2.80 -18.80
C GLU A 23 -19.58 1.34 -19.02
N LYS A 24 -18.93 1.09 -20.16
CA LYS A 24 -18.49 -0.25 -20.57
C LYS A 24 -17.09 -0.59 -20.11
N ALA A 25 -16.24 0.43 -19.97
CA ALA A 25 -14.85 0.28 -19.63
C ALA A 25 -14.36 1.54 -18.91
N ARG A 26 -13.54 1.33 -17.88
CA ARG A 26 -12.84 2.38 -17.14
C ARG A 26 -11.35 2.09 -17.20
N LEU A 27 -10.59 2.96 -17.85
CA LEU A 27 -9.14 2.83 -18.00
C LEU A 27 -8.45 3.79 -17.03
N ARG A 28 -7.53 3.25 -16.20
CA ARG A 28 -6.74 4.04 -15.26
C ARG A 28 -5.27 3.79 -15.53
N PHE A 29 -4.48 4.87 -15.52
CA PHE A 29 -3.04 4.82 -15.70
C PHE A 29 -2.38 5.29 -14.42
N ALA A 30 -1.39 4.53 -13.97
CA ALA A 30 -0.66 4.82 -12.74
C ALA A 30 0.77 4.30 -12.83
N HIS A 31 1.55 4.64 -11.81
CA HIS A 31 2.92 4.15 -11.68
C HIS A 31 2.96 2.72 -11.13
N ALA A 32 4.11 2.05 -11.26
CA ALA A 32 4.31 0.70 -10.73
C ALA A 32 4.02 0.65 -9.22
N GLU A 33 4.35 1.70 -8.50
CA GLU A 33 4.11 1.87 -7.06
C GLU A 33 2.61 1.91 -6.70
N THR A 34 1.72 2.17 -7.65
CA THR A 34 0.26 2.03 -7.47
C THR A 34 -0.22 0.66 -7.94
N VAL A 35 0.32 0.15 -9.04
CA VAL A 35 -0.08 -1.13 -9.63
C VAL A 35 0.29 -2.30 -8.71
N VAL A 36 1.48 -2.29 -8.10
CA VAL A 36 1.96 -3.34 -7.20
C VAL A 36 1.03 -3.53 -6.00
N PRO A 37 0.74 -2.52 -5.15
CA PRO A 37 -0.17 -2.71 -4.02
C PRO A 37 -1.58 -3.08 -4.46
N PHE A 38 -2.09 -2.52 -5.57
CA PHE A 38 -3.40 -2.92 -6.12
C PHE A 38 -3.43 -4.41 -6.48
N THR A 39 -2.38 -4.90 -7.14
CA THR A 39 -2.24 -6.32 -7.49
C THR A 39 -2.16 -7.22 -6.25
N CYS A 40 -1.49 -6.75 -5.20
CA CYS A 40 -1.43 -7.46 -3.92
C CYS A 40 -2.81 -7.57 -3.25
N LEU A 41 -3.62 -6.50 -3.28
CA LEU A 41 -4.99 -6.51 -2.74
C LEU A 41 -5.89 -7.51 -3.51
N LEU A 42 -5.69 -7.66 -4.82
CA LEU A 42 -6.39 -8.69 -5.59
C LEU A 42 -5.92 -10.12 -5.28
N GLY A 43 -4.78 -10.26 -4.59
CA GLY A 43 -4.22 -11.55 -4.19
C GLY A 43 -3.65 -12.39 -5.33
N LEU A 44 -3.29 -11.79 -6.47
CA LEU A 44 -2.89 -12.52 -7.70
C LEU A 44 -1.56 -13.28 -7.61
N PHE A 45 -0.68 -12.89 -6.68
CA PHE A 45 0.67 -13.46 -6.54
C PHE A 45 0.93 -14.01 -5.13
N LEU A 46 -0.13 -14.44 -4.45
CA LEU A 46 -0.06 -15.00 -3.11
C LEU A 46 -0.12 -16.53 -3.18
N GLU A 47 0.71 -17.18 -2.37
CA GLU A 47 0.82 -18.63 -2.33
C GLU A 47 0.10 -19.21 -1.10
N GLY A 48 -0.71 -20.25 -1.32
CA GLY A 48 -1.27 -21.07 -0.25
C GLY A 48 -1.99 -20.27 0.85
N SER A 49 -1.40 -20.24 2.05
CA SER A 49 -1.98 -19.62 3.25
C SER A 49 -1.85 -18.09 3.29
N GLU A 50 -1.05 -17.49 2.39
CA GLU A 50 -0.79 -16.05 2.37
C GLU A 50 -2.04 -15.22 2.08
N PHE A 51 -2.96 -15.75 1.27
CA PHE A 51 -4.23 -15.10 0.99
C PHE A 51 -5.05 -14.91 2.27
N GLN A 52 -5.14 -15.94 3.12
CA GLN A 52 -5.84 -15.84 4.41
C GLN A 52 -5.14 -14.86 5.36
N LYS A 53 -3.81 -14.77 5.33
CA LYS A 53 -3.05 -13.77 6.11
C LYS A 53 -3.44 -12.35 5.70
N ILE A 54 -3.48 -12.05 4.40
CA ILE A 54 -3.89 -10.73 3.90
C ILE A 54 -5.35 -10.42 4.23
N GLN A 55 -6.27 -11.40 4.14
CA GLN A 55 -7.65 -11.19 4.57
C GLN A 55 -7.79 -10.84 6.07
N ARG A 56 -6.80 -11.22 6.90
CA ARG A 56 -6.73 -10.89 8.33
C ARG A 56 -5.84 -9.69 8.62
N GLU A 57 -5.31 -9.03 7.60
CA GLU A 57 -4.35 -7.91 7.73
C GLU A 57 -3.06 -8.31 8.47
N GLU A 58 -2.70 -9.60 8.40
CA GLU A 58 -1.46 -10.11 8.97
C GLU A 58 -0.29 -9.88 8.01
N PRO A 59 0.90 -9.51 8.52
CA PRO A 59 2.07 -9.28 7.68
C PRO A 59 2.54 -10.57 7.01
N LEU A 60 2.94 -10.46 5.74
CA LEU A 60 3.63 -11.54 5.02
C LEU A 60 5.10 -11.62 5.42
N GLU A 61 5.69 -12.79 5.20
CA GLU A 61 7.12 -13.00 5.43
C GLU A 61 7.93 -12.26 4.37
N LEU A 62 9.06 -11.66 4.79
CA LEU A 62 9.95 -10.99 3.86
C LEU A 62 10.58 -12.01 2.92
N PRO A 63 10.66 -11.74 1.60
CA PRO A 63 11.27 -12.66 0.67
C PRO A 63 12.75 -12.85 1.01
N PRO A 64 13.29 -14.05 0.75
CA PRO A 64 14.70 -14.33 1.01
C PRO A 64 15.61 -13.41 0.19
N LYS A 65 16.76 -13.06 0.78
CA LYS A 65 17.73 -12.16 0.14
C LYS A 65 18.50 -12.91 -0.97
N PRO A 66 18.84 -12.25 -2.08
CA PRO A 66 19.73 -12.82 -3.08
C PRO A 66 21.03 -13.35 -2.44
N PRO A 67 21.57 -14.49 -2.91
CA PRO A 67 21.23 -15.22 -4.14
C PRO A 67 20.12 -16.27 -3.98
N GLN A 68 19.45 -16.35 -2.82
CA GLN A 68 18.40 -17.34 -2.59
C GLN A 68 17.20 -17.10 -3.54
N SER A 69 16.56 -18.20 -3.97
CA SER A 69 15.40 -18.13 -4.85
C SER A 69 14.22 -17.49 -4.13
N ARG A 70 13.52 -16.60 -4.83
CA ARG A 70 12.25 -16.00 -4.39
C ARG A 70 11.20 -16.13 -5.48
N ASN A 71 9.97 -16.36 -5.05
CA ASN A 71 8.82 -16.51 -5.94
C ASN A 71 8.33 -15.15 -6.42
N TRP A 72 8.32 -14.15 -5.52
CA TRP A 72 7.93 -12.79 -5.86
C TRP A 72 9.01 -12.03 -6.66
N ARG A 73 8.60 -11.46 -7.80
CA ARG A 73 9.47 -10.69 -8.70
C ARG A 73 8.74 -9.45 -9.22
N GLY A 74 9.26 -8.26 -8.90
CA GLY A 74 8.72 -7.00 -9.42
C GLY A 74 8.68 -6.94 -10.95
N SER A 75 9.64 -7.56 -11.64
CA SER A 75 9.65 -7.67 -13.12
C SER A 75 8.47 -8.47 -13.69
N THR A 76 7.86 -9.33 -12.88
CA THR A 76 6.67 -10.10 -13.27
C THR A 76 5.39 -9.35 -12.90
N VAL A 77 5.36 -8.73 -11.72
CA VAL A 77 4.18 -8.05 -11.17
C VAL A 77 3.92 -6.68 -11.79
N ALA A 78 4.97 -5.92 -12.12
CA ALA A 78 4.82 -4.59 -12.70
C ALA A 78 5.98 -4.29 -13.69
N PRO A 79 6.07 -5.03 -14.81
CA PRO A 79 6.98 -4.67 -15.90
C PRO A 79 6.59 -3.30 -16.50
N PHE A 80 7.45 -2.76 -17.37
CA PHE A 80 7.08 -1.58 -18.16
C PHE A 80 5.81 -1.86 -18.97
N ALA A 81 4.86 -0.93 -18.90
CA ALA A 81 3.53 -1.05 -19.49
C ALA A 81 2.69 -2.25 -18.96
N GLY A 82 3.06 -2.81 -17.81
CA GLY A 82 2.27 -3.85 -17.14
C GLY A 82 0.90 -3.33 -16.70
N ASN A 83 -0.10 -4.21 -16.72
CA ASN A 83 -1.48 -3.85 -16.42
C ASN A 83 -2.26 -4.98 -15.73
N ASN A 84 -3.34 -4.60 -15.05
CA ASN A 84 -4.34 -5.52 -14.54
C ASN A 84 -5.70 -5.13 -15.13
N MET A 85 -6.43 -6.09 -15.66
CA MET A 85 -7.76 -5.91 -16.23
C MET A 85 -8.77 -6.73 -15.45
N LEU A 86 -9.82 -6.09 -14.93
CA LEU A 86 -10.96 -6.76 -14.32
C LEU A 86 -12.11 -6.72 -15.33
N ILE A 87 -12.52 -7.89 -15.80
CA ILE A 87 -13.56 -8.04 -16.82
C ILE A 87 -14.82 -8.59 -16.16
N LEU A 88 -15.94 -7.88 -16.29
CA LEU A 88 -17.25 -8.36 -15.86
C LEU A 88 -17.96 -9.06 -17.02
N HIS A 89 -18.13 -10.36 -16.90
CA HIS A 89 -18.86 -11.20 -17.84
C HIS A 89 -20.32 -11.37 -17.40
N SER A 90 -21.21 -11.48 -18.37
CA SER A 90 -22.62 -11.83 -18.16
C SER A 90 -22.90 -13.14 -18.89
N CYS A 91 -23.30 -14.18 -18.16
CA CYS A 91 -23.65 -15.48 -18.73
C CYS A 91 -25.19 -15.62 -18.81
N PRO A 92 -25.76 -16.03 -19.96
CA PRO A 92 -27.18 -16.37 -20.05
C PRO A 92 -27.52 -17.66 -19.26
N GLU A 93 -28.82 -17.88 -18.99
CA GLU A 93 -29.36 -18.84 -18.01
C GLU A 93 -28.75 -20.26 -18.05
N ASN A 94 -28.63 -20.85 -16.84
CA ASN A 94 -28.04 -22.15 -16.43
C ASN A 94 -26.72 -22.08 -15.63
N SER A 95 -26.18 -20.90 -15.37
CA SER A 95 -25.10 -20.71 -14.39
C SER A 95 -25.66 -20.39 -12.99
N LYS A 96 -25.00 -20.89 -11.94
CA LYS A 96 -25.35 -20.57 -10.53
C LYS A 96 -25.29 -19.07 -10.21
N SER A 97 -24.59 -18.30 -11.02
CA SER A 97 -24.42 -16.85 -10.89
C SER A 97 -24.58 -16.19 -12.26
N LYS A 98 -25.20 -15.00 -12.30
CA LYS A 98 -25.45 -14.25 -13.54
C LYS A 98 -24.20 -13.52 -14.05
N TYR A 99 -23.37 -13.07 -13.14
CA TYR A 99 -22.17 -12.28 -13.43
C TYR A 99 -20.93 -12.94 -12.86
N PHE A 100 -19.84 -12.85 -13.62
CA PHE A 100 -18.53 -13.36 -13.25
C PHE A 100 -17.46 -12.30 -13.49
N VAL A 101 -16.46 -12.26 -12.62
CA VAL A 101 -15.26 -11.45 -12.76
C VAL A 101 -14.13 -12.34 -13.24
N GLN A 102 -13.44 -11.92 -14.28
CA GLN A 102 -12.17 -12.49 -14.71
C GLN A 102 -11.08 -11.44 -14.53
N VAL A 103 -9.92 -11.85 -14.04
CA VAL A 103 -8.76 -10.97 -13.93
C VAL A 103 -7.72 -11.38 -14.95
N LEU A 104 -7.25 -10.42 -15.75
CA LEU A 104 -6.08 -10.57 -16.59
C LEU A 104 -4.93 -9.76 -16.00
N HIS A 105 -3.78 -10.38 -15.87
CA HIS A 105 -2.53 -9.71 -15.53
C HIS A 105 -1.60 -9.75 -16.74
N ASN A 106 -1.19 -8.59 -17.25
CA ASN A 106 -0.44 -8.48 -18.50
C ASN A 106 -1.09 -9.34 -19.60
N GLU A 107 -2.38 -9.13 -19.82
CA GLU A 107 -3.19 -9.79 -20.86
C GLU A 107 -3.34 -11.32 -20.71
N GLN A 108 -2.82 -11.92 -19.64
CA GLN A 108 -2.97 -13.35 -19.36
C GLN A 108 -3.98 -13.58 -18.24
N PRO A 109 -4.93 -14.54 -18.38
CA PRO A 109 -5.82 -14.92 -17.30
C PRO A 109 -5.05 -15.38 -16.06
N VAL A 110 -5.46 -14.92 -14.89
CA VAL A 110 -4.88 -15.35 -13.62
C VAL A 110 -5.97 -15.96 -12.74
N PRO A 111 -5.78 -17.21 -12.25
CA PRO A 111 -6.71 -17.84 -11.33
C PRO A 111 -6.71 -17.10 -10.00
N MET A 112 -7.89 -16.77 -9.48
CA MET A 112 -8.01 -16.03 -8.23
C MET A 112 -8.07 -16.98 -7.03
N THR A 113 -7.08 -16.89 -6.14
CA THR A 113 -7.03 -17.68 -4.89
C THR A 113 -8.28 -17.47 -4.03
N GLY A 114 -8.81 -16.24 -3.96
CA GLY A 114 -10.06 -15.92 -3.26
C GLY A 114 -11.32 -16.59 -3.84
N CYS A 115 -11.21 -17.18 -5.03
CA CYS A 115 -12.30 -17.87 -5.73
C CYS A 115 -11.91 -19.32 -6.05
N ASN A 116 -11.21 -19.98 -5.11
CA ASN A 116 -10.76 -21.38 -5.21
C ASN A 116 -9.85 -21.66 -6.43
N GLY A 117 -9.09 -20.65 -6.88
CA GLY A 117 -8.20 -20.80 -8.04
C GLY A 117 -8.94 -20.89 -9.37
N SER A 118 -10.19 -20.41 -9.45
CA SER A 118 -10.92 -20.29 -10.71
C SER A 118 -10.51 -19.03 -11.49
N ASP A 119 -10.44 -19.12 -12.82
CA ASP A 119 -10.25 -17.97 -13.71
C ASP A 119 -11.50 -17.07 -13.77
N PHE A 120 -12.68 -17.64 -13.52
CA PHE A 120 -13.95 -16.93 -13.47
C PHE A 120 -14.52 -17.01 -12.06
N CYS A 121 -14.55 -15.87 -11.37
CA CYS A 121 -15.10 -15.77 -10.04
C CYS A 121 -16.55 -15.25 -10.08
N PRO A 122 -17.51 -15.91 -9.43
CA PRO A 122 -18.84 -15.35 -9.24
C PRO A 122 -18.76 -13.94 -8.65
N PHE A 123 -19.53 -12.99 -9.21
CA PHE A 123 -19.42 -11.58 -8.83
C PHE A 123 -19.69 -11.33 -7.33
N GLU A 124 -20.64 -12.06 -6.73
CA GLU A 124 -20.92 -11.97 -5.29
C GLU A 124 -19.74 -12.48 -4.45
N GLU A 125 -19.15 -13.63 -4.81
CA GLU A 125 -17.97 -14.16 -4.12
C GLU A 125 -16.77 -13.21 -4.24
N PHE A 126 -16.57 -12.59 -5.41
CA PHE A 126 -15.52 -11.59 -5.62
C PHE A 126 -15.69 -10.40 -4.66
N LYS A 127 -16.91 -9.86 -4.55
CA LYS A 127 -17.19 -8.74 -3.63
C LYS A 127 -16.96 -9.14 -2.18
N GLU A 128 -17.46 -10.31 -1.76
CA GLU A 128 -17.40 -10.74 -0.36
C GLU A 128 -16.00 -11.13 0.08
N LYS A 129 -15.27 -11.89 -0.74
CA LYS A 129 -13.99 -12.51 -0.35
C LYS A 129 -12.77 -11.66 -0.71
N ILE A 130 -12.85 -10.84 -1.75
CA ILE A 130 -11.71 -10.05 -2.25
C ILE A 130 -11.89 -8.58 -1.91
N VAL A 131 -13.05 -7.98 -2.23
CA VAL A 131 -13.23 -6.53 -2.04
C VAL A 131 -13.52 -6.16 -0.59
N ALA A 132 -14.51 -6.80 0.03
CA ALA A 132 -15.02 -6.41 1.35
C ALA A 132 -13.96 -6.37 2.46
N PRO A 133 -12.99 -7.31 2.55
CA PRO A 133 -11.93 -7.24 3.57
C PRO A 133 -11.13 -5.95 3.51
N HIS A 134 -10.90 -5.40 2.30
CA HIS A 134 -10.12 -4.17 2.10
C HIS A 134 -10.91 -2.88 2.32
N LEU A 135 -12.24 -2.97 2.51
CA LEU A 135 -13.10 -1.83 2.83
C LEU A 135 -13.35 -1.65 4.33
N LYS A 136 -12.73 -2.49 5.17
CA LYS A 136 -12.86 -2.43 6.63
C LYS A 136 -12.30 -1.14 7.22
N HIS A 137 -11.22 -0.62 6.62
CA HIS A 137 -10.58 0.63 7.02
C HIS A 137 -10.68 1.67 5.92
N ASP A 138 -10.69 2.93 6.32
CA ASP A 138 -10.65 4.06 5.40
C ASP A 138 -9.20 4.52 5.17
N TYR A 139 -8.87 4.97 3.96
CA TYR A 139 -7.51 5.40 3.61
C TYR A 139 -7.01 6.50 4.54
N ASP A 140 -7.84 7.51 4.82
CA ASP A 140 -7.45 8.63 5.67
C ASP A 140 -7.21 8.15 7.11
N SER A 141 -8.01 7.19 7.59
CA SER A 141 -7.82 6.61 8.92
C SER A 141 -6.48 5.87 9.10
N VAL A 142 -5.97 5.24 8.04
CA VAL A 142 -4.72 4.46 8.07
C VAL A 142 -3.50 5.32 7.76
N CYS A 143 -3.64 6.26 6.82
CA CYS A 143 -2.53 7.01 6.24
C CYS A 143 -2.38 8.44 6.77
N THR A 144 -3.30 8.94 7.61
CA THR A 144 -3.08 10.22 8.31
C THR A 144 -1.88 10.06 9.24
N ALA A 145 -0.74 10.60 8.82
CA ALA A 145 0.39 10.77 9.71
C ALA A 145 -0.10 11.58 10.91
N LYS A 146 -0.03 10.99 12.12
CA LYS A 146 -0.03 11.81 13.32
C LYS A 146 1.17 12.72 13.15
N LEU A 147 0.93 13.99 12.84
CA LEU A 147 1.89 15.03 13.11
C LEU A 147 2.06 14.98 14.63
N GLU A 148 3.02 14.20 15.11
CA GLU A 148 3.59 14.46 16.40
C GLU A 148 4.02 15.92 16.30
N GLU A 149 3.28 16.83 16.96
CA GLU A 149 3.84 18.12 17.30
C GLU A 149 5.21 17.79 17.88
N PRO A 150 6.30 18.37 17.36
CA PRO A 150 7.59 18.14 17.96
C PRO A 150 7.42 18.46 19.44
N GLU A 151 7.55 17.43 20.30
CA GLU A 151 7.70 17.67 21.72
C GLU A 151 8.75 18.77 21.80
N GLN A 152 8.34 19.92 22.35
CA GLN A 152 9.26 20.99 22.64
C GLN A 152 10.23 20.42 23.67
N LYS A 153 11.28 19.75 23.21
CA LYS A 153 12.43 19.45 24.03
C LYS A 153 12.83 20.81 24.58
N PRO A 154 12.91 21.00 25.91
CA PRO A 154 13.33 22.26 26.46
C PRO A 154 14.64 22.60 25.77
N VAL A 155 14.65 23.74 25.07
CA VAL A 155 15.82 24.22 24.36
C VAL A 155 16.91 24.35 25.41
N SER A 156 17.78 23.35 25.51
CA SER A 156 18.97 23.44 26.33
C SER A 156 19.80 24.51 25.67
N ASN A 157 19.70 25.72 26.22
CA ASN A 157 20.25 26.94 25.68
C ASN A 157 21.75 26.73 25.48
N LYS A 158 22.23 26.50 24.25
CA LYS A 158 23.66 26.23 23.98
C LYS A 158 24.56 27.40 24.42
N LEU A 159 23.98 28.58 24.63
CA LEU A 159 24.63 29.72 25.29
C LEU A 159 25.04 29.42 26.74
N SER A 160 24.26 28.65 27.51
CA SER A 160 24.59 28.30 28.91
C SER A 160 25.85 27.43 29.01
N GLN A 161 26.12 26.57 28.02
CA GLN A 161 27.33 25.75 28.02
C GLN A 161 28.58 26.56 27.66
N LEU A 162 28.44 27.57 26.79
CA LEU A 162 29.52 28.51 26.48
C LEU A 162 29.85 29.41 27.68
N PHE A 163 28.86 29.87 28.45
CA PHE A 163 29.12 30.67 29.65
C PHE A 163 29.71 29.88 30.82
N ARG A 164 29.45 28.57 30.93
CA ARG A 164 30.19 27.73 31.90
C ARG A 164 31.66 27.60 31.54
N CYS A 165 31.97 27.37 30.26
CA CYS A 165 33.35 27.19 29.80
C CYS A 165 34.19 28.47 29.99
N LEU A 166 33.60 29.64 29.75
CA LEU A 166 34.29 30.93 29.91
C LEU A 166 34.52 31.30 31.38
N LEU A 167 33.62 30.93 32.30
CA LEU A 167 33.80 31.18 33.73
C LEU A 167 34.79 30.19 34.40
N SER A 168 35.00 29.00 33.82
CA SER A 168 36.01 28.06 34.30
C SER A 168 37.44 28.47 33.92
N LEU A 169 37.63 29.09 32.75
CA LEU A 169 38.94 29.59 32.31
C LEU A 169 39.42 30.82 33.09
N GLN A 170 38.53 31.56 33.74
CA GLN A 170 38.88 32.79 34.44
C GLN A 170 39.26 32.58 35.91
N ASN A 171 39.08 31.37 36.45
CA ASN A 171 39.39 31.04 37.85
C ASN A 171 40.72 30.28 38.04
N ASP A 172 41.45 29.90 36.98
CA ASP A 172 42.70 29.13 37.09
C ASP A 172 44.00 29.97 37.08
N ASP A 173 43.93 31.28 36.85
CA ASP A 173 45.13 32.15 36.75
C ASP A 173 45.42 32.97 38.02
N THR A 174 45.14 32.45 39.22
CA THR A 174 45.59 33.13 40.45
C THR A 174 45.84 32.19 41.63
N GLN A 175 46.90 31.36 41.58
CA GLN A 175 47.78 31.06 42.73
C GLN A 175 48.83 29.98 42.38
N SER A 176 50.09 30.38 42.22
CA SER A 176 51.16 30.05 43.18
C SER A 176 52.54 30.26 42.53
N THR A 177 53.11 31.45 42.73
CA THR A 177 54.56 31.64 42.76
C THR A 177 55.06 31.11 44.11
N GLY A 178 56.11 30.30 44.13
CA GLY A 178 56.77 29.83 45.35
C GLY A 178 57.89 28.82 45.08
N ASP A 179 59.07 29.35 44.76
CA ASP A 179 60.45 28.98 45.17
C ASP A 179 60.94 27.52 44.95
N GLU A 180 61.96 27.30 44.09
CA GLU A 180 63.42 27.42 44.34
C GLU A 180 64.02 26.19 45.05
N LEU A 181 64.61 25.26 44.27
CA LEU A 181 66.05 24.88 44.30
C LEU A 181 66.38 23.87 43.18
#